data_AF-A0A2P8H3V6-F1
#
_entry.id   AF-A0A2P8H3V6-F1
#
_cell.length_a   1.000
_cell.length_b   1.000
_cell.length_c   1.000
_cell.angle_alpha   90.00
_cell.angle_beta   90.00
_cell.angle_gamma   90.00
#
_symmetry.space_group_name_H-M   'P 1'
#
loop_
_entity.id
_entity.type
_entity.pdbx_description
1 polymer ?
#
loop_
_entity_poly.entity_id
_entity_poly.type
_entity_poly.pdbx_seq_one_letter_code
_entity_poly.pdbx_strand_id
1 'polypeptide(L)'
;MDILKKALVILIFMSIMAACSKGEPIQTENLSTYGDLLNRITEQGMAISISTDQETYKMPVNQIMLTIENTGNGSVEFGPALYLEKFQNNEWHQIPYKDFTFGDEGLGIELGEIYEEDVPLD
;
A
#
# COMPACT_ATOMS: atom_id res chain seq x y z
N MET A 1 -13.83 -59.30 14.46
CA MET A 1 -14.20 -57.99 15.04
C MET A 1 -13.00 -57.05 15.17
N ASP A 2 -11.77 -57.58 15.32
CA ASP A 2 -10.56 -56.76 15.49
C ASP A 2 -10.04 -56.09 14.21
N ILE A 3 -10.28 -56.68 13.04
CA ILE A 3 -9.86 -56.09 11.76
C ILE A 3 -10.68 -54.83 11.43
N LEU A 4 -11.99 -54.86 11.69
CA LEU A 4 -12.89 -53.71 11.47
C LEU A 4 -12.54 -52.54 12.41
N LYS A 5 -12.19 -52.83 13.66
CA LYS A 5 -11.73 -51.83 14.64
C LYS A 5 -10.38 -51.23 14.26
N LYS A 6 -9.43 -52.04 13.78
CA LYS A 6 -8.13 -51.57 13.28
C LYS A 6 -8.28 -50.71 12.02
N ALA A 7 -9.16 -51.09 11.10
CA ALA A 7 -9.46 -50.30 9.90
C ALA A 7 -10.08 -48.94 10.24
N LEU A 8 -10.99 -48.91 11.23
CA LEU A 8 -11.62 -47.67 11.70
C LEU A 8 -10.58 -46.71 12.32
N VAL A 9 -9.65 -47.23 13.14
CA VAL A 9 -8.59 -46.41 13.75
C VAL A 9 -7.64 -45.83 12.70
N ILE A 10 -7.30 -46.60 11.66
CA ILE A 10 -6.46 -46.12 10.56
C ILE A 10 -7.17 -45.02 9.75
N LEU A 11 -8.47 -45.18 9.49
CA LEU A 11 -9.27 -44.18 8.78
C LEU A 11 -9.35 -42.85 9.56
N ILE A 12 -9.57 -42.94 10.88
CA ILE A 12 -9.57 -41.76 11.77
C ILE A 12 -8.18 -41.10 11.76
N PHE A 13 -7.10 -41.88 11.83
CA PHE A 13 -5.74 -41.31 11.83
C PHE A 13 -5.38 -40.62 10.50
N MET A 14 -5.85 -41.13 9.37
CA MET A 14 -5.68 -40.46 8.06
C MET A 14 -6.46 -39.14 7.98
N SER A 15 -7.65 -39.06 8.58
CA SER A 15 -8.45 -37.83 8.55
C SER A 15 -7.84 -36.67 9.35
N ILE A 16 -7.05 -36.95 10.40
CA ILE A 16 -6.40 -35.91 11.23
C ILE A 16 -5.20 -35.28 10.49
N MET A 17 -4.59 -35.98 9.53
CA MET A 17 -3.44 -35.45 8.77
C MET A 17 -3.83 -34.45 7.67
N ALA A 18 -5.09 -34.42 7.23
CA ALA A 18 -5.57 -33.48 6.21
C ALA A 18 -5.84 -32.06 6.77
N ALA A 19 -5.89 -31.89 8.10
CA ALA A 19 -6.18 -30.60 8.74
C ALA A 19 -4.96 -29.68 8.89
N CYS A 20 -3.75 -30.16 8.57
CA CYS A 20 -2.55 -29.32 8.49
C CYS A 20 -2.34 -28.79 7.06
N SER A 21 -3.35 -28.18 6.45
CA SER A 21 -3.07 -27.29 5.32
C SER A 21 -2.44 -26.04 5.91
N LYS A 22 -1.11 -25.92 5.76
CA LYS A 22 -0.38 -24.67 5.98
C LYS A 22 -1.19 -23.56 5.30
N GLY A 23 -1.74 -22.64 6.09
CA GLY A 23 -2.31 -21.42 5.56
C GLY A 23 -1.25 -20.80 4.66
N GLU A 24 -1.65 -20.45 3.44
CA GLU A 24 -0.77 -19.69 2.55
C GLU A 24 -0.27 -18.46 3.32
N PRO A 25 1.04 -18.15 3.25
CA PRO A 25 1.53 -16.93 3.86
C PRO A 25 0.73 -15.78 3.25
N ILE A 26 0.01 -15.04 4.11
CA ILE A 26 -0.69 -13.83 3.70
C ILE A 26 0.38 -12.94 3.09
N GLN A 27 0.32 -12.78 1.77
CA GLN A 27 1.24 -11.93 1.02
C GLN A 27 0.79 -10.49 1.32
N THR A 28 1.36 -9.88 2.35
CA THR A 28 0.99 -8.54 2.83
C THR A 28 1.49 -7.41 1.92
N GLU A 29 2.31 -7.73 0.91
CA GLU A 29 2.96 -6.73 0.06
C GLU A 29 2.76 -7.10 -1.42
N ASN A 30 2.19 -6.17 -2.19
CA ASN A 30 2.10 -6.27 -3.65
C ASN A 30 3.36 -5.67 -4.29
N LEU A 31 3.82 -6.26 -5.39
CA LEU A 31 4.89 -5.67 -6.19
C LEU A 31 4.43 -4.32 -6.77
N SER A 32 5.23 -3.26 -6.59
CA SER A 32 4.94 -1.95 -7.17
C SER A 32 4.92 -2.01 -8.71
N THR A 33 3.90 -1.40 -9.31
CA THR A 33 3.79 -1.25 -10.78
C THR A 33 4.32 0.10 -11.30
N TYR A 34 4.71 1.01 -10.40
CA TYR A 34 5.02 2.40 -10.74
C TYR A 34 6.49 2.65 -11.08
N GLY A 35 7.37 1.65 -10.87
CA GLY A 35 8.81 1.80 -11.11
C GLY A 35 9.45 2.89 -10.24
N ASP A 36 10.56 3.46 -10.73
CA ASP A 36 11.23 4.58 -10.06
C ASP A 36 10.50 5.89 -10.39
N LEU A 37 9.84 6.46 -9.38
CA LEU A 37 9.19 7.77 -9.49
C LEU A 37 10.15 8.90 -9.12
N LEU A 38 9.98 10.05 -9.77
CA LEU A 38 10.70 11.27 -9.39
C LEU A 38 10.22 11.74 -8.01
N ASN A 39 11.18 12.05 -7.13
CA ASN A 39 10.91 12.62 -5.81
C ASN A 39 11.06 14.15 -5.77
N ARG A 40 11.30 14.78 -6.92
CA ARG A 40 11.43 16.23 -7.07
C ARG A 40 10.84 16.70 -8.39
N ILE A 41 10.09 17.80 -8.34
CA ILE A 41 9.54 18.50 -9.51
C ILE A 41 9.99 19.95 -9.45
N THR A 42 10.42 20.51 -10.58
CA THR A 42 10.79 21.93 -10.70
C THR A 42 10.28 22.47 -12.03
N GLU A 43 9.11 23.10 -12.02
CA GLU A 43 8.46 23.61 -13.23
C GLU A 43 7.66 24.88 -12.95
N GLN A 44 7.74 25.88 -13.84
CA GLN A 44 6.86 27.06 -13.86
C GLN A 44 6.68 27.78 -12.52
N GLY A 45 7.73 27.81 -11.68
CA GLY A 45 7.68 28.43 -10.35
C GLY A 45 7.35 27.46 -9.21
N MET A 46 6.88 26.25 -9.50
CA MET A 46 6.77 25.18 -8.51
C MET A 46 8.13 24.50 -8.32
N ALA A 47 8.52 24.28 -7.06
CA ALA A 47 9.69 23.49 -6.71
C ALA A 47 9.38 22.66 -5.47
N ILE A 48 8.95 21.42 -5.70
CA ILE A 48 8.50 20.48 -4.67
C ILE A 48 9.47 19.34 -4.56
N SER A 49 9.79 18.92 -3.33
CA SER A 49 10.50 17.68 -3.09
C SER A 49 9.84 16.85 -2.01
N ILE A 50 9.90 15.54 -2.18
CA ILE A 50 9.33 14.53 -1.29
C ILE A 50 10.47 13.64 -0.82
N SER A 51 10.52 13.37 0.48
CA SER A 51 11.55 12.52 1.07
C SER A 51 11.00 11.75 2.27
N THR A 52 11.72 10.70 2.64
CA THR A 52 11.47 9.94 3.87
C THR A 52 12.66 10.08 4.82
N ASP A 53 12.48 9.72 6.08
CA ASP A 53 13.56 9.78 7.08
C ASP A 53 14.73 8.85 6.74
N GLN A 54 14.46 7.72 6.07
CA GLN A 54 15.47 6.76 5.62
C GLN A 54 15.18 6.25 4.20
N GLU A 55 16.24 5.91 3.47
CA GLU A 55 16.17 5.28 2.14
C GLU A 55 15.89 3.77 2.24
N THR A 56 16.26 3.13 3.35
CA THR A 56 16.08 1.69 3.56
C THR A 56 15.72 1.42 5.02
N TYR A 57 14.66 0.63 5.22
CA TYR A 57 14.18 0.25 6.56
C TYR A 57 14.52 -1.20 6.88
N LYS A 58 14.81 -1.47 8.15
CA LYS A 58 14.90 -2.82 8.68
C LYS A 58 13.54 -3.22 9.22
N MET A 59 13.02 -4.34 8.75
CA MET A 59 11.72 -4.86 9.20
C MET A 59 11.81 -5.47 10.61
N PRO A 60 10.72 -5.40 11.41
CA PRO A 60 9.46 -4.71 11.12
C PRO A 60 9.59 -3.18 11.31
N VAL A 61 8.80 -2.42 10.55
CA VAL A 61 8.71 -0.97 10.70
C VAL A 61 7.24 -0.58 10.84
N ASN A 62 6.94 0.23 11.85
CA ASN A 62 5.55 0.56 12.20
C ASN A 62 5.10 1.89 11.58
N GLN A 63 6.06 2.75 11.25
CA GLN A 63 5.80 4.07 10.69
C GLN A 63 6.99 4.53 9.84
N ILE A 64 6.69 5.37 8.85
CA ILE A 64 7.67 6.09 8.02
C ILE A 64 7.34 7.57 8.10
N MET A 65 8.34 8.43 8.31
CA MET A 65 8.12 9.87 8.28
C MET A 65 8.24 10.37 6.84
N LEU A 66 7.17 10.99 6.34
CA LEU A 66 7.13 11.63 5.04
C LEU A 66 7.33 13.13 5.21
N THR A 67 8.27 13.70 4.44
CA THR A 67 8.53 15.14 4.39
C THR A 67 8.26 15.65 2.99
N ILE A 68 7.40 16.66 2.88
CA ILE A 68 7.10 17.41 1.65
C ILE A 68 7.55 18.85 1.85
N GLU A 69 8.38 19.34 0.95
CA GLU A 69 8.93 20.70 1.01
C GLU A 69 8.57 21.49 -0.24
N ASN A 70 8.09 22.73 -0.05
CA ASN A 70 7.82 23.68 -1.13
C ASN A 70 8.81 24.84 -1.13
N THR A 71 9.82 24.72 -2.01
CA THR A 71 10.82 25.77 -2.28
C THR A 71 10.46 26.63 -3.48
N GLY A 72 9.26 26.43 -4.06
CA GLY A 72 8.74 27.19 -5.19
C GLY A 72 8.28 28.59 -4.81
N ASN A 73 7.60 29.28 -5.71
CA ASN A 73 7.08 30.64 -5.49
C ASN A 73 5.55 30.72 -5.46
N GLY A 74 4.86 29.57 -5.38
CA GLY A 74 3.41 29.46 -5.27
C GLY A 74 2.99 28.31 -4.35
N SER A 75 1.75 28.35 -3.88
CA SER A 75 1.16 27.28 -3.06
C SER A 75 0.94 26.02 -3.90
N VAL A 76 1.13 24.85 -3.28
CA VAL A 76 0.83 23.56 -3.91
C VAL A 76 -0.19 22.82 -3.06
N GLU A 77 -1.21 22.29 -3.72
CA GLU A 77 -2.21 21.42 -3.11
C GLU A 77 -1.78 19.97 -3.34
N PHE A 78 -1.82 19.16 -2.29
CA PHE A 78 -1.54 17.73 -2.35
C PHE A 78 -2.56 16.95 -1.53
N GLY A 79 -2.67 15.66 -1.81
CA GLY A 79 -3.62 14.78 -1.16
C GLY A 79 -3.43 13.33 -1.57
N PRO A 80 -4.22 12.42 -0.97
CA PRO A 80 -4.18 11.01 -1.35
C PRO A 80 -4.52 10.83 -2.82
N ALA A 81 -3.89 9.84 -3.45
CA ALA A 81 -4.27 9.46 -4.80
C ALA A 81 -5.71 8.91 -4.79
N LEU A 82 -6.60 9.64 -5.43
CA LEU A 82 -7.99 9.23 -5.61
C LEU A 82 -8.10 8.42 -6.89
N TYR A 83 -8.82 7.30 -6.83
CA TYR A 83 -9.00 6.40 -7.96
C TYR A 83 -10.49 6.10 -8.17
N LEU A 84 -10.86 5.83 -9.42
CA LEU A 84 -12.19 5.32 -9.74
C LEU A 84 -12.15 3.80 -9.81
N GLU A 85 -13.04 3.13 -9.09
CA GLU A 85 -13.13 1.68 -9.07
C GLU A 85 -14.54 1.21 -9.46
N LYS A 86 -14.62 0.06 -10.12
CA LYS A 86 -15.87 -0.59 -10.52
C LYS A 86 -15.92 -2.01 -10.00
N PHE A 87 -17.01 -2.35 -9.32
CA PHE A 87 -17.29 -3.72 -8.92
C PHE A 87 -17.93 -4.51 -10.08
N GLN A 88 -17.28 -5.58 -10.54
CA GLN A 88 -17.80 -6.48 -11.57
C GLN A 88 -17.24 -7.89 -11.38
N ASN A 89 -18.04 -8.92 -11.67
CA ASN A 89 -17.67 -10.33 -11.52
C ASN A 89 -17.19 -10.68 -10.10
N ASN A 90 -17.76 -10.03 -9.09
CA ASN A 90 -17.40 -10.21 -7.69
C ASN A 90 -15.98 -9.72 -7.31
N GLU A 91 -15.42 -8.79 -8.10
CA GLU A 91 -14.10 -8.18 -7.90
C GLU A 91 -14.14 -6.66 -8.15
N TRP A 92 -13.26 -5.91 -7.48
CA TRP A 92 -13.05 -4.48 -7.74
C TRP A 92 -11.99 -4.28 -8.82
N HIS A 93 -12.29 -3.46 -9.82
CA HIS A 93 -11.41 -3.12 -10.94
C HIS A 93 -11.19 -1.62 -10.98
N GLN A 94 -9.93 -1.18 -10.92
CA GLN A 94 -9.58 0.23 -11.09
C GLN A 94 -9.81 0.65 -12.55
N ILE A 95 -10.54 1.75 -12.76
CA ILE A 95 -10.79 2.32 -14.08
C ILE A 95 -9.70 3.36 -14.38
N PRO A 96 -8.89 3.19 -15.43
CA PRO A 96 -7.96 4.23 -15.87
C PRO A 96 -8.74 5.39 -16.50
N TYR A 97 -8.37 6.63 -16.16
CA TYR A 97 -8.88 7.85 -16.76
C TYR A 97 -7.71 8.73 -17.21
N LYS A 98 -7.94 9.51 -18.27
CA LYS A 98 -7.02 10.54 -18.75
C LYS A 98 -7.57 11.91 -18.39
N ASP A 99 -6.69 12.82 -18.01
CA ASP A 99 -6.95 14.26 -17.91
C ASP A 99 -8.01 14.68 -16.87
N PHE A 100 -8.25 13.86 -15.85
CA PHE A 100 -9.07 14.20 -14.68
C PHE A 100 -8.25 14.00 -13.40
N THR A 101 -8.30 14.96 -12.49
CA THR A 101 -7.84 14.80 -11.10
C THR A 101 -9.06 14.89 -10.21
N PHE A 102 -9.28 13.87 -9.39
CA PHE A 102 -10.23 13.99 -8.30
C PHE A 102 -9.54 14.80 -7.20
N GLY A 103 -10.21 15.80 -6.65
CA GLY A 103 -9.77 16.50 -5.44
C GLY A 103 -10.86 16.39 -4.39
N ASP A 104 -10.50 15.86 -3.22
CA ASP A 104 -11.16 16.20 -1.96
C ASP A 104 -10.24 17.22 -1.26
N GLU A 105 -10.77 18.12 -0.43
CA GLU A 105 -10.08 19.27 0.21
C GLU A 105 -8.56 19.04 0.37
N GLY A 106 -7.77 19.55 -0.59
CA GLY A 106 -6.34 19.32 -0.62
C GLY A 106 -5.67 19.98 0.57
N LEU A 107 -4.66 19.31 1.14
CA LEU A 107 -3.74 19.98 2.06
C LEU A 107 -2.90 20.95 1.23
N GLY A 108 -2.90 22.22 1.63
CA GLY A 108 -2.07 23.26 1.03
C GLY A 108 -0.74 23.37 1.77
N ILE A 109 0.37 23.50 1.03
CA ILE A 109 1.68 23.88 1.57
C ILE A 109 2.11 25.22 0.98
N GLU A 110 2.29 26.22 1.84
CA GLU A 110 2.68 27.57 1.43
C GLU A 110 4.17 27.63 1.06
N LEU A 111 4.58 28.77 0.50
CA LEU A 111 5.98 29.02 0.16
C LEU A 111 6.88 28.93 1.40
N GLY A 112 7.91 28.09 1.32
CA GLY A 112 8.92 27.92 2.36
C GLY A 112 8.44 27.08 3.53
N GLU A 113 7.26 26.49 3.45
CA GLU A 113 6.77 25.56 4.44
C GLU A 113 7.27 24.13 4.19
N ILE A 114 7.32 23.38 5.29
CA ILE A 114 7.64 21.96 5.34
C ILE A 114 6.46 21.29 6.00
N TYR A 115 5.93 20.25 5.34
CA TYR A 115 4.90 19.39 5.89
C TYR A 115 5.54 18.05 6.27
N GLU A 116 5.31 17.61 7.51
CA GLU A 116 5.78 16.33 8.04
C GLU A 116 4.59 15.52 8.54
N GLU A 117 4.54 14.24 8.16
CA GLU A 117 3.50 13.31 8.59
C GLU A 117 4.08 11.92 8.86
N ASP A 118 3.67 11.33 9.98
CA ASP A 118 3.92 9.93 10.29
C ASP A 118 2.91 9.06 9.52
N VAL A 119 3.40 8.26 8.57
CA VAL A 119 2.60 7.32 7.81
C VAL A 119 2.62 5.95 8.51
N PRO A 120 1.53 5.51 9.17
CA PRO A 120 1.49 4.22 9.85
C PRO A 120 1.46 3.06 8.84
N LEU A 121 2.07 1.94 9.21
CA LEU A 121 2.09 0.70 8.43
C LEU A 121 1.41 -0.44 9.20
N ASP A 122 0.70 -1.30 8.47
CA ASP A 122 -0.01 -2.48 9.00
C ASP A 122 0.89 -3.70 9.20
#